data_AF-A0A6I1GZY7-F1
#
_entry.id   AF-A0A6I1GZY7-F1
#
_cell.length_a   1.000
_cell.length_b   1.000
_cell.length_c   1.000
_cell.angle_alpha   90.00
_cell.angle_beta   90.00
_cell.angle_gamma   90.00
#
_symmetry.space_group_name_H-M   'P 1'
#
loop_
_entity.id
_entity.type
_entity.pdbx_description
1 polymer ?
#
loop_
_entity_poly.entity_id
_entity_poly.type
_entity_poly.pdbx_seq_one_letter_code
_entity_poly.pdbx_strand_id
1 'polypeptide(L)'
;MPVCGRQGGGRLRRSAASAGTAAQGASMARLVKHVLGAMLLLPALAHAEIEQRQVVTAITAAPGSTGGDMLTLASDNGCGGRQVRMDALSVRLDAKQYAAMKQQLAPLIRDGTPLLMRIRSCPAPGAAIAMPEVSKLGGCDAHCADGKARLYLNHNLSRGEVMEEARYALVVPLPPGKTPGTWQVEVFHVREGEPKRLIGQVNAPDYLRGKLVGNYSMFYPHGQVEMLVEQDGRGVQEGMQTRYYPEGQVSMRVSWRNGVQEGEERSYHQNGKLIASRAYRDGARADGLMETFDENGKLRTRMTQRKGQPEGELLLFYPDGSVESRSQYVNGIRTGPSTDYFPDGKVRSTASYVDGKPAGDSVEYYPDGKVASKRTHSGHYVLRSEQRFSRAGVLIVQKQWNEGGREDGALRSWYADGKPRQLIEYADGERQGWTRHWREDGSVESECRYVADEPQGECAGESARMSYTEDGIEPLMPEP
;
A
#
# COMPACT_ATOMS: atom_id res chain seq x y z
N MET A 1 -41.42 -34.41 28.59
CA MET A 1 -41.87 -35.73 28.09
C MET A 1 -42.86 -35.48 26.97
N PRO A 2 -42.66 -36.07 25.77
CA PRO A 2 -43.36 -35.67 24.54
C PRO A 2 -44.61 -36.52 24.30
N VAL A 3 -45.52 -36.03 23.45
CA VAL A 3 -46.57 -36.84 22.83
C VAL A 3 -46.54 -36.62 21.31
N CYS A 4 -46.44 -37.75 20.60
CA CYS A 4 -46.46 -37.91 19.16
C CYS A 4 -47.89 -38.06 18.60
N GLY A 5 -48.03 -37.81 17.29
CA GLY A 5 -49.03 -38.42 16.38
C GLY A 5 -48.84 -37.83 14.97
N ARG A 6 -48.19 -38.49 13.98
CA ARG A 6 -48.66 -39.57 13.06
C ARG A 6 -49.98 -39.20 12.33
N GLN A 7 -50.22 -39.42 11.04
CA GLN A 7 -49.52 -40.11 9.93
C GLN A 7 -50.35 -39.95 8.63
N GLY A 8 -49.74 -40.20 7.47
CA GLY A 8 -50.40 -40.68 6.24
C GLY A 8 -50.42 -39.66 5.09
N GLY A 9 -49.94 -39.92 3.86
CA GLY A 9 -49.58 -41.16 3.17
C GLY A 9 -50.44 -41.32 1.91
N GLY A 10 -49.86 -41.15 0.72
CA GLY A 10 -50.54 -41.39 -0.55
C GLY A 10 -49.57 -41.32 -1.73
N ARG A 11 -49.55 -42.36 -2.55
CA ARG A 11 -48.49 -42.77 -3.50
C ARG A 11 -49.07 -42.89 -4.91
N LEU A 12 -48.18 -42.94 -5.91
CA LEU A 12 -48.34 -43.43 -7.32
C LEU A 12 -48.81 -42.35 -8.32
N ARG A 13 -48.24 -42.20 -9.52
CA ARG A 13 -47.89 -43.21 -10.54
C ARG A 13 -46.89 -42.67 -11.59
N ARG A 14 -46.15 -43.59 -12.24
CA ARG A 14 -45.24 -43.38 -13.39
C ARG A 14 -46.03 -43.24 -14.71
N SER A 15 -45.49 -42.49 -15.68
CA SER A 15 -45.42 -42.89 -17.10
C SER A 15 -44.21 -42.23 -17.78
N ALA A 16 -43.72 -42.87 -18.85
CA ALA A 16 -42.49 -42.58 -19.57
C ALA A 16 -42.77 -42.24 -21.05
N ALA A 17 -41.72 -41.70 -21.71
CA ALA A 17 -41.48 -41.56 -23.17
C ALA A 17 -42.34 -40.52 -23.93
N SER A 18 -41.89 -39.80 -24.96
CA SER A 18 -40.60 -39.65 -25.67
C SER A 18 -40.69 -38.48 -26.66
N ALA A 19 -39.52 -37.90 -27.00
CA ALA A 19 -39.13 -37.25 -28.26
C ALA A 19 -39.86 -35.99 -28.77
N GLY A 20 -39.07 -34.92 -28.96
CA GLY A 20 -39.47 -33.69 -29.65
C GLY A 20 -38.32 -32.68 -29.72
N THR A 21 -37.64 -32.70 -30.86
CA THR A 21 -36.51 -31.89 -31.35
C THR A 21 -36.44 -30.39 -30.97
N ALA A 22 -35.23 -29.99 -30.55
CA ALA A 22 -34.42 -28.83 -30.96
C ALA A 22 -35.06 -27.44 -31.14
N ALA A 23 -34.59 -26.46 -30.33
CA ALA A 23 -34.00 -25.20 -30.82
C ALA A 23 -33.36 -24.38 -29.67
N GLN A 24 -32.04 -24.21 -29.79
CA GLN A 24 -31.18 -23.08 -29.42
C GLN A 24 -31.64 -22.04 -28.36
N GLY A 25 -30.80 -21.83 -27.35
CA GLY A 25 -30.86 -20.66 -26.47
C GLY A 25 -29.93 -20.79 -25.28
N ALA A 26 -28.74 -20.17 -25.37
CA ALA A 26 -27.60 -20.35 -24.48
C ALA A 26 -27.87 -20.11 -22.98
N SER A 27 -27.52 -21.09 -22.14
CA SER A 27 -27.20 -20.88 -20.72
C SER A 27 -25.68 -20.99 -20.56
N MET A 28 -25.01 -19.85 -20.39
CA MET A 28 -23.60 -19.81 -20.01
C MET A 28 -23.47 -20.02 -18.49
N ALA A 29 -23.42 -21.27 -18.06
CA ALA A 29 -22.64 -21.65 -16.90
C ALA A 29 -21.20 -21.92 -17.38
N ARG A 30 -20.36 -20.88 -17.42
CA ARG A 30 -18.92 -21.06 -17.66
C ARG A 30 -18.22 -21.26 -16.32
N LEU A 31 -17.79 -22.51 -16.10
CA LEU A 31 -16.63 -22.86 -15.30
C LEU A 31 -15.51 -21.85 -15.60
N VAL A 32 -15.12 -21.06 -14.61
CA VAL A 32 -13.80 -20.42 -14.62
C VAL A 32 -12.80 -21.53 -14.32
N LYS A 33 -12.33 -22.19 -15.38
CA LYS A 33 -11.10 -22.98 -15.33
C LYS A 33 -9.98 -22.02 -14.94
N HIS A 34 -9.45 -22.17 -13.73
CA HIS A 34 -8.12 -21.68 -13.40
C HIS A 34 -7.12 -22.35 -14.35
N VAL A 35 -6.82 -21.68 -15.46
CA VAL A 35 -5.60 -21.93 -16.21
C VAL A 35 -4.49 -21.44 -15.29
N LEU A 36 -3.93 -22.37 -14.51
CA LEU A 36 -2.57 -22.29 -14.02
C LEU A 36 -1.67 -22.18 -15.25
N GLY A 37 -1.54 -20.94 -15.74
CA GLY A 37 -0.40 -20.55 -16.55
C GLY A 37 0.81 -20.65 -15.66
N ALA A 38 1.42 -21.84 -15.62
CA ALA A 38 2.80 -22.00 -15.22
C ALA A 38 3.64 -21.24 -16.25
N MET A 39 3.69 -19.91 -16.13
CA MET A 39 4.88 -19.18 -16.50
C MET A 39 5.95 -19.75 -15.60
N LEU A 40 6.71 -20.70 -16.15
CA LEU A 40 8.08 -20.93 -15.73
C LEU A 40 8.77 -19.58 -15.84
N LEU A 41 8.70 -18.79 -14.75
CA LEU A 41 9.76 -17.88 -14.40
C LEU A 41 10.97 -18.79 -14.22
N LEU A 42 11.69 -19.04 -15.31
CA LEU A 42 13.11 -19.33 -15.22
C LEU A 42 13.64 -18.24 -14.30
N PRO A 43 14.15 -18.56 -13.09
CA PRO A 43 14.94 -17.57 -12.40
C PRO A 43 16.04 -17.25 -13.39
N ALA A 44 16.06 -16.02 -13.90
CA ALA A 44 17.24 -15.52 -14.57
C ALA A 44 18.38 -15.85 -13.61
N LEU A 45 19.27 -16.75 -14.03
CA LEU A 45 20.38 -17.21 -13.21
C LEU A 45 21.09 -15.94 -12.75
N ALA A 46 20.91 -15.58 -11.48
CA ALA A 46 21.32 -14.29 -10.95
C ALA A 46 22.82 -14.36 -10.69
N HIS A 47 23.59 -13.96 -11.70
CA HIS A 47 25.04 -13.90 -11.65
C HIS A 47 25.45 -12.57 -11.03
N ALA A 48 26.01 -12.58 -9.82
CA ALA A 48 26.60 -11.39 -9.22
C ALA A 48 28.07 -11.36 -9.60
N GLU A 49 28.46 -10.31 -10.32
CA GLU A 49 29.80 -10.18 -10.84
C GLU A 49 30.69 -9.43 -9.84
N ILE A 50 31.70 -10.11 -9.30
CA ILE A 50 32.78 -9.46 -8.54
C ILE A 50 33.75 -8.91 -9.56
N GLU A 51 33.91 -7.59 -9.60
CA GLU A 51 34.94 -6.95 -10.41
C GLU A 51 36.15 -6.61 -9.57
N GLN A 52 37.34 -6.86 -10.11
CA GLN A 52 38.58 -6.63 -9.40
C GLN A 52 39.72 -6.38 -10.35
N ARG A 53 40.66 -5.53 -9.92
CA ARG A 53 41.99 -5.48 -10.51
C ARG A 53 42.79 -6.68 -10.02
N GLN A 54 43.32 -7.47 -10.95
CA GLN A 54 44.17 -8.60 -10.61
C GLN A 54 45.37 -8.67 -11.55
N VAL A 55 46.49 -9.15 -11.02
CA VAL A 55 47.64 -9.55 -11.84
C VAL A 55 47.58 -11.06 -11.98
N VAL A 56 47.35 -11.53 -13.19
CA VAL A 56 47.43 -12.96 -13.51
C VAL A 56 48.90 -13.30 -13.71
N THR A 57 49.39 -14.30 -12.98
CA THR A 57 50.79 -14.73 -12.97
C THR A 57 51.04 -15.98 -13.81
N ALA A 58 50.01 -16.81 -14.00
CA ALA A 58 50.07 -18.00 -14.82
C ALA A 58 48.70 -18.39 -15.36
N ILE A 59 48.68 -19.00 -16.54
CA ILE A 59 47.53 -19.74 -17.09
C ILE A 59 47.99 -21.18 -17.32
N THR A 60 47.27 -22.13 -16.74
CA THR A 60 47.53 -23.58 -16.87
C THR A 60 46.24 -24.30 -17.22
N ALA A 61 46.31 -25.54 -17.70
CA ALA A 61 45.10 -26.34 -17.88
C ALA A 61 44.44 -26.61 -16.52
N ALA A 62 43.12 -26.43 -16.42
CA ALA A 62 42.40 -26.68 -15.17
C ALA A 62 42.49 -28.18 -14.79
N PRO A 63 42.77 -28.52 -13.52
CA PRO A 63 42.91 -29.92 -13.09
C PRO A 63 41.57 -30.68 -13.11
N GLY A 64 41.60 -31.95 -13.53
CA GLY A 64 40.44 -32.86 -13.54
C GLY A 64 39.56 -32.77 -14.79
N SER A 65 38.31 -33.25 -14.70
CA SER A 65 37.35 -33.28 -15.82
C SER A 65 36.58 -31.96 -16.03
N THR A 66 36.99 -30.88 -15.36
CA THR A 66 36.26 -29.59 -15.34
C THR A 66 36.42 -28.80 -16.64
N GLY A 67 37.46 -29.07 -17.43
CA GLY A 67 37.76 -28.33 -18.67
C GLY A 67 38.14 -26.86 -18.44
N GLY A 68 38.73 -26.25 -19.46
CA GLY A 68 39.18 -24.85 -19.44
C GLY A 68 40.57 -24.63 -18.86
N ASP A 69 40.85 -23.40 -18.47
CA ASP A 69 42.12 -22.95 -17.92
C ASP A 69 41.98 -22.50 -16.46
N MET A 70 42.99 -22.80 -15.65
CA MET A 70 43.17 -22.27 -14.30
C MET A 70 44.14 -21.09 -14.36
N LEU A 71 43.72 -19.97 -13.82
CA LEU A 71 44.51 -18.74 -13.70
C LEU A 71 44.99 -18.60 -12.26
N THR A 72 46.30 -18.37 -12.10
CA THR A 72 46.92 -18.06 -10.81
C THR A 72 47.07 -16.55 -10.66
N LEU A 73 46.67 -16.00 -9.52
CA LEU A 73 46.64 -14.57 -9.24
C LEU A 73 47.77 -14.17 -8.28
N ALA A 74 48.28 -12.94 -8.42
CA ALA A 74 49.33 -12.42 -7.54
C ALA A 74 48.83 -12.15 -6.10
N SER A 75 47.54 -11.85 -5.94
CA SER A 75 46.87 -11.62 -4.66
C SER A 75 45.55 -12.35 -4.60
N ASP A 76 44.94 -12.37 -3.41
CA ASP A 76 43.66 -13.05 -3.21
C ASP A 76 42.56 -12.38 -4.04
N ASN A 77 41.64 -13.18 -4.56
CA ASN A 77 40.46 -12.69 -5.27
C ASN A 77 39.31 -12.39 -4.31
N GLY A 78 38.27 -11.70 -4.79
CA GLY A 78 37.09 -11.36 -3.98
C GLY A 78 36.29 -12.53 -3.40
N CYS A 79 36.51 -13.76 -3.86
CA CYS A 79 35.97 -14.99 -3.26
C CYS A 79 36.92 -15.68 -2.25
N GLY A 80 38.12 -15.13 -2.05
CA GLY A 80 39.19 -15.75 -1.27
C GLY A 80 40.10 -16.66 -2.10
N GLY A 81 41.39 -16.69 -1.75
CA GLY A 81 42.41 -17.49 -2.43
C GLY A 81 42.91 -16.91 -3.76
N ARG A 82 43.83 -17.60 -4.43
CA ARG A 82 44.59 -17.07 -5.59
C ARG A 82 44.37 -17.82 -6.90
N GLN A 83 43.33 -18.65 -6.99
CA GLN A 83 43.05 -19.46 -8.17
C GLN A 83 41.64 -19.21 -8.66
N VAL A 84 41.48 -19.07 -9.97
CA VAL A 84 40.19 -18.94 -10.66
C VAL A 84 40.19 -19.76 -11.94
N ARG A 85 39.00 -20.09 -12.45
CA ARG A 85 38.80 -20.87 -13.67
C ARG A 85 38.24 -20.00 -14.78
N MET A 86 38.66 -20.22 -16.01
CA MET A 86 38.14 -19.56 -17.21
C MET A 86 38.00 -20.56 -18.35
N ASP A 87 36.92 -20.48 -19.12
CA ASP A 87 36.75 -21.23 -20.36
C ASP A 87 36.00 -20.39 -21.41
N ALA A 88 35.90 -20.89 -22.64
CA ALA A 88 35.27 -20.17 -23.74
C ALA A 88 33.82 -19.76 -23.42
N LEU A 89 33.02 -20.65 -22.80
CA LEU A 89 31.64 -20.37 -22.43
C LEU A 89 31.54 -19.37 -21.27
N SER A 90 32.48 -19.43 -20.33
CA SER A 90 32.51 -18.54 -19.17
C SER A 90 32.67 -17.08 -19.61
N VAL A 91 33.51 -16.82 -20.61
CA VAL A 91 33.73 -15.47 -21.19
C VAL A 91 32.89 -15.16 -22.43
N ARG A 92 31.89 -16.01 -22.76
CA ARG A 92 30.97 -15.83 -23.90
C ARG A 92 31.67 -15.74 -25.27
N LEU A 93 32.72 -16.54 -25.46
CA LEU A 93 33.48 -16.66 -26.70
C LEU A 93 33.36 -18.06 -27.30
N ASP A 94 33.58 -18.19 -28.61
CA ASP A 94 33.85 -19.48 -29.23
C ASP A 94 35.30 -19.96 -28.97
N ALA A 95 35.62 -21.21 -29.34
CA ALA A 95 36.95 -21.79 -29.08
C ALA A 95 38.09 -21.04 -29.79
N LYS A 96 37.85 -20.48 -30.98
CA LYS A 96 38.86 -19.76 -31.77
C LYS A 96 39.09 -18.37 -31.18
N GLN A 97 38.02 -17.67 -30.84
CA GLN A 97 38.05 -16.38 -30.14
C GLN A 97 38.72 -16.51 -28.78
N TYR A 98 38.43 -17.57 -28.03
CA TYR A 98 39.04 -17.85 -26.74
C TYR A 98 40.56 -18.10 -26.86
N ALA A 99 40.98 -18.88 -27.86
CA ALA A 99 42.41 -19.09 -28.14
C ALA A 99 43.13 -17.77 -28.51
N ALA A 100 42.50 -16.92 -29.34
CA ALA A 100 43.04 -15.62 -29.69
C ALA A 100 43.14 -14.68 -28.48
N MET A 101 42.13 -14.66 -27.61
CA MET A 101 42.16 -13.90 -26.35
C MET A 101 43.34 -14.34 -25.48
N LYS A 102 43.60 -15.65 -25.34
CA LYS A 102 44.75 -16.14 -24.57
C LYS A 102 46.09 -15.69 -25.16
N GLN A 103 46.22 -15.62 -26.49
CA GLN A 103 47.41 -15.06 -27.14
C GLN A 103 47.58 -13.56 -26.85
N GLN A 104 46.50 -12.79 -26.81
CA GLN A 104 46.53 -11.37 -26.46
C GLN A 104 46.87 -11.13 -24.98
N LEU A 105 46.44 -12.02 -24.09
CA LEU A 105 46.74 -11.94 -22.65
C LEU A 105 48.18 -12.33 -22.31
N ALA A 106 48.81 -13.23 -23.09
CA ALA A 106 50.16 -13.72 -22.83
C ALA A 106 51.22 -12.64 -22.56
N PRO A 107 51.37 -11.58 -23.38
CA PRO A 107 52.33 -10.50 -23.08
C PRO A 107 51.95 -9.74 -21.81
N LEU A 108 50.66 -9.44 -21.60
CA LEU A 108 50.18 -8.73 -20.41
C LEU A 108 50.51 -9.50 -19.12
N ILE A 109 50.35 -10.83 -19.15
CA ILE A 109 50.65 -11.72 -18.03
C ILE A 109 52.16 -11.78 -17.75
N ARG A 110 52.97 -11.95 -18.80
CA ARG A 110 54.42 -11.95 -18.67
C ARG A 110 54.95 -10.66 -18.07
N ASP A 111 54.36 -9.53 -18.45
CA ASP A 111 54.79 -8.21 -18.03
C ASP A 111 54.16 -7.80 -16.67
N GLY A 112 53.36 -8.70 -16.05
CA GLY A 112 52.69 -8.44 -14.77
C GLY A 112 51.63 -7.33 -14.85
N THR A 113 51.10 -7.08 -16.05
CA THR A 113 50.13 -6.01 -16.31
C THR A 113 48.84 -6.31 -15.55
N PRO A 114 48.33 -5.36 -14.74
CA PRO A 114 47.04 -5.54 -14.09
C PRO A 114 45.90 -5.62 -15.10
N LEU A 115 44.96 -6.52 -14.84
CA LEU A 115 43.80 -6.79 -15.67
C LEU A 115 42.53 -6.56 -14.85
N LEU A 116 41.48 -6.05 -15.50
CA LEU A 116 40.14 -6.10 -14.96
C LEU A 116 39.63 -7.54 -15.09
N MET A 117 39.36 -8.16 -13.95
CA MET A 117 38.81 -9.50 -13.85
C MET A 117 37.41 -9.43 -13.25
N ARG A 118 36.49 -10.15 -13.89
CA ARG A 118 35.11 -10.28 -13.44
C ARG A 118 34.84 -11.73 -13.11
N ILE A 119 34.47 -12.00 -11.86
CA ILE A 119 34.13 -13.34 -11.38
C ILE A 119 32.61 -13.46 -11.32
N ARG A 120 32.06 -14.45 -12.00
CA ARG A 120 30.61 -14.69 -12.16
C ARG A 120 29.93 -15.12 -10.86
N SER A 121 30.64 -15.89 -10.04
CA SER A 121 30.16 -16.32 -8.72
C SER A 121 31.29 -16.95 -7.89
N CYS A 122 31.14 -16.89 -6.56
CA CYS A 122 31.98 -17.64 -5.63
C CYS A 122 31.39 -19.05 -5.38
N PRO A 123 32.21 -20.12 -5.43
CA PRO A 123 31.76 -21.47 -5.16
C PRO A 123 31.16 -21.59 -3.75
N ALA A 124 30.21 -22.53 -3.58
CA ALA A 124 29.68 -22.87 -2.27
C ALA A 124 30.72 -23.65 -1.47
N PRO A 125 30.74 -23.54 -0.12
CA PRO A 125 31.53 -24.45 0.71
C PRO A 125 31.18 -25.90 0.34
N GLY A 126 32.19 -26.70 -0.03
CA GLY A 126 32.01 -28.11 -0.44
C GLY A 126 31.56 -28.34 -1.88
N ALA A 127 31.55 -27.32 -2.76
CA ALA A 127 31.23 -27.49 -4.17
C ALA A 127 32.23 -28.38 -4.92
N ALA A 128 31.73 -29.18 -5.86
CA ALA A 128 32.54 -30.09 -6.69
C ALA A 128 33.59 -29.35 -7.55
N ILE A 129 33.33 -28.09 -7.89
CA ILE A 129 34.29 -27.17 -8.51
C ILE A 129 34.60 -26.08 -7.48
N ALA A 130 35.81 -26.12 -6.92
CA ALA A 130 36.22 -25.24 -5.83
C ALA A 130 36.81 -23.89 -6.30
N MET A 131 36.88 -23.64 -7.62
CA MET A 131 37.46 -22.41 -8.18
C MET A 131 36.38 -21.45 -8.67
N PRO A 132 36.45 -20.14 -8.33
CA PRO A 132 35.59 -19.12 -8.90
C PRO A 132 35.74 -19.02 -10.42
N GLU A 133 34.64 -18.79 -11.13
CA GLU A 133 34.61 -18.72 -12.60
C GLU A 133 34.72 -17.28 -13.10
N VAL A 134 35.63 -17.02 -14.03
CA VAL A 134 35.83 -15.72 -14.69
C VAL A 134 34.84 -15.55 -15.83
N SER A 135 34.05 -14.46 -15.81
CA SER A 135 33.14 -14.07 -16.90
C SER A 135 33.70 -13.01 -17.84
N LYS A 136 34.73 -12.27 -17.42
CA LYS A 136 35.42 -11.27 -18.23
C LYS A 136 36.86 -11.09 -17.73
N LEU A 137 37.79 -10.95 -18.66
CA LEU A 137 39.17 -10.62 -18.37
C LEU A 137 39.69 -9.68 -19.47
N GLY A 138 40.23 -8.53 -19.09
CA GLY A 138 40.69 -7.55 -20.07
C GLY A 138 41.54 -6.43 -19.48
N GLY A 139 41.84 -5.42 -20.30
CA GLY A 139 42.62 -4.27 -19.89
C GLY A 139 41.98 -3.50 -18.73
N CYS A 140 42.83 -2.99 -17.85
CA CYS A 140 42.48 -2.21 -16.69
C CYS A 140 42.16 -0.76 -17.11
N ASP A 141 40.96 -0.25 -16.80
CA ASP A 141 40.58 1.15 -17.00
C ASP A 141 40.67 1.95 -15.68
N ALA A 142 40.12 3.16 -15.61
CA ALA A 142 40.15 3.95 -14.38
C ALA A 142 39.49 3.25 -13.16
N HIS A 143 38.49 2.37 -13.39
CA HIS A 143 37.75 1.67 -12.32
C HIS A 143 38.58 0.64 -11.56
N CYS A 144 39.73 0.25 -12.12
CA CYS A 144 40.59 -0.75 -11.53
C CYS A 144 41.76 -0.15 -10.74
N ALA A 145 41.98 1.18 -10.79
CA ALA A 145 43.22 1.82 -10.32
C ALA A 145 43.55 1.59 -8.83
N ASP A 146 42.55 1.39 -7.98
CA ASP A 146 42.74 1.24 -6.54
C ASP A 146 43.03 -0.19 -6.07
N GLY A 147 42.97 -1.18 -6.97
CA GLY A 147 43.29 -2.57 -6.63
C GLY A 147 42.21 -3.33 -5.84
N LYS A 148 41.08 -2.72 -5.51
CA LYS A 148 40.06 -3.35 -4.64
C LYS A 148 39.04 -4.14 -5.45
N ALA A 149 38.70 -5.33 -4.96
CA ALA A 149 37.58 -6.09 -5.51
C ALA A 149 36.26 -5.51 -5.00
N ARG A 150 35.29 -5.35 -5.89
CA ARG A 150 33.97 -4.79 -5.60
C ARG A 150 32.89 -5.79 -5.99
N LEU A 151 31.94 -6.00 -5.08
CA LEU A 151 30.70 -6.72 -5.34
C LEU A 151 29.59 -5.69 -5.58
N TYR A 152 28.95 -5.73 -6.74
CA TYR A 152 27.87 -4.82 -7.11
C TYR A 152 26.49 -5.38 -6.75
N LEU A 153 25.62 -4.51 -6.24
CA LEU A 153 24.29 -4.83 -5.71
C LEU A 153 23.19 -3.97 -6.34
N ASN A 154 21.98 -4.54 -6.41
CA ASN A 154 20.77 -3.84 -6.84
C ASN A 154 20.14 -2.99 -5.71
N HIS A 155 18.99 -2.37 -6.00
CA HIS A 155 18.25 -1.52 -5.06
C HIS A 155 17.82 -2.21 -3.75
N ASN A 156 17.78 -3.54 -3.72
CA ASN A 156 17.43 -4.34 -2.53
C ASN A 156 18.65 -4.83 -1.75
N LEU A 157 19.85 -4.28 -2.01
CA LEU A 157 21.12 -4.74 -1.42
C LEU A 157 21.40 -6.22 -1.68
N SER A 158 20.81 -6.75 -2.75
CA SER A 158 20.94 -8.12 -3.22
C SER A 158 21.66 -8.13 -4.57
N ARG A 159 21.88 -9.31 -5.17
CA ARG A 159 22.63 -9.47 -6.42
C ARG A 159 22.12 -8.51 -7.52
N GLY A 160 23.00 -7.68 -8.07
CA GLY A 160 22.73 -6.81 -9.21
C GLY A 160 22.95 -7.51 -10.55
N GLU A 161 22.20 -7.13 -11.59
CA GLU A 161 22.21 -7.79 -12.91
C GLU A 161 23.43 -7.37 -13.77
N VAL A 162 23.90 -6.12 -13.68
CA VAL A 162 25.17 -5.60 -14.26
C VAL A 162 25.66 -4.33 -13.53
N MET A 163 26.94 -3.96 -13.67
CA MET A 163 27.53 -2.75 -13.05
C MET A 163 26.78 -1.47 -13.43
N GLU A 164 26.37 -1.36 -14.69
CA GLU A 164 25.69 -0.17 -15.24
C GLU A 164 24.32 0.08 -14.56
N GLU A 165 23.71 -0.98 -14.01
CA GLU A 165 22.43 -0.98 -13.29
C GLU A 165 22.62 -1.09 -11.77
N ALA A 166 23.85 -1.33 -11.31
CA ALA A 166 24.16 -1.44 -9.90
C ALA A 166 23.95 -0.10 -9.22
N ARG A 167 23.20 -0.13 -8.13
CA ARG A 167 23.01 1.05 -7.27
C ARG A 167 24.06 1.13 -6.19
N TYR A 168 24.54 -0.03 -5.75
CA TYR A 168 25.46 -0.12 -4.63
C TYR A 168 26.64 -1.04 -4.94
N ALA A 169 27.71 -0.82 -4.19
CA ALA A 169 28.88 -1.69 -4.18
C ALA A 169 29.40 -1.89 -2.76
N LEU A 170 30.09 -2.98 -2.52
CA LEU A 170 30.91 -3.18 -1.33
C LEU A 170 32.28 -3.73 -1.72
N VAL A 171 33.29 -3.38 -0.92
CA VAL A 171 34.65 -3.89 -1.10
C VAL A 171 34.75 -5.30 -0.52
N VAL A 172 35.37 -6.21 -1.25
CA VAL A 172 35.65 -7.61 -0.84
C VAL A 172 37.15 -7.92 -0.97
N PRO A 173 37.70 -8.90 -0.22
CA PRO A 173 37.03 -9.68 0.84
C PRO A 173 36.64 -8.80 2.03
N LEU A 174 35.58 -9.20 2.75
CA LEU A 174 35.12 -8.44 3.90
C LEU A 174 36.17 -8.45 5.03
N PRO A 175 36.46 -7.31 5.68
CA PRO A 175 37.34 -7.29 6.85
C PRO A 175 36.68 -7.98 8.06
N PRO A 176 37.46 -8.49 9.03
CA PRO A 176 36.91 -9.05 10.27
C PRO A 176 36.02 -8.04 11.00
N GLY A 177 34.88 -8.52 11.52
CA GLY A 177 33.94 -7.73 12.29
C GLY A 177 34.38 -7.55 13.75
N LYS A 178 33.63 -6.73 14.50
CA LYS A 178 33.92 -6.50 15.93
C LYS A 178 33.63 -7.73 16.78
N THR A 179 32.72 -8.60 16.32
CA THR A 179 32.39 -9.84 17.00
C THR A 179 33.19 -10.99 16.37
N PRO A 180 33.83 -11.87 17.15
CA PRO A 180 34.50 -13.05 16.59
C PRO A 180 33.58 -13.87 15.69
N GLY A 181 34.07 -14.26 14.51
CA GLY A 181 33.27 -15.01 13.53
C GLY A 181 32.28 -14.15 12.73
N THR A 182 32.43 -12.83 12.73
CA THR A 182 31.67 -11.91 11.88
C THR A 182 32.59 -11.12 10.96
N TRP A 183 32.01 -10.50 9.94
CA TRP A 183 32.71 -9.66 8.97
C TRP A 183 32.03 -8.31 8.85
N GLN A 184 32.81 -7.23 8.87
CA GLN A 184 32.30 -5.88 8.72
C GLN A 184 31.84 -5.66 7.27
N VAL A 185 30.67 -5.04 7.13
CA VAL A 185 30.08 -4.69 5.84
C VAL A 185 29.90 -3.19 5.77
N GLU A 186 30.45 -2.60 4.71
CA GLU A 186 30.19 -1.24 4.30
C GLU A 186 29.72 -1.26 2.85
N VAL A 187 28.47 -0.89 2.63
CA VAL A 187 27.88 -0.78 1.29
C VAL A 187 27.81 0.69 0.93
N PHE A 188 28.23 1.05 -0.29
CA PHE A 188 28.34 2.41 -0.82
C PHE A 188 27.47 2.57 -2.07
N HIS A 189 27.09 3.79 -2.41
CA HIS A 189 26.48 4.12 -3.70
C HIS A 189 27.55 4.15 -4.82
N VAL A 190 27.23 3.67 -6.04
CA VAL A 190 28.20 3.49 -7.16
C VAL A 190 28.47 4.77 -7.98
N ARG A 191 27.60 5.78 -7.94
CA ARG A 191 27.77 7.04 -8.70
C ARG A 191 28.02 8.22 -7.73
N GLU A 192 28.77 9.23 -8.19
CA GLU A 192 29.56 10.23 -7.44
C GLU A 192 29.02 10.71 -6.05
N GLY A 193 29.97 10.84 -5.10
CA GLY A 193 29.80 11.30 -3.71
C GLY A 193 29.92 10.21 -2.63
N GLU A 194 29.85 8.94 -3.06
CA GLU A 194 29.87 7.66 -2.31
C GLU A 194 29.57 7.70 -0.80
N PRO A 195 28.42 8.23 -0.37
CA PRO A 195 27.99 8.01 0.99
C PRO A 195 27.73 6.52 1.19
N LYS A 196 28.01 6.06 2.41
CA LYS A 196 27.63 4.72 2.84
C LYS A 196 26.11 4.61 2.73
N ARG A 197 25.60 3.48 2.25
CA ARG A 197 24.18 3.09 2.30
C ARG A 197 23.89 2.25 3.54
N LEU A 198 24.82 1.36 3.89
CA LEU A 198 24.71 0.44 5.01
C LEU A 198 26.07 0.25 5.68
N ILE A 199 26.06 0.23 7.02
CA ILE A 199 27.18 -0.22 7.85
C ILE A 199 26.65 -1.27 8.82
N GLY A 200 27.28 -2.44 8.87
CA GLY A 200 26.88 -3.51 9.79
C GLY A 200 27.91 -4.63 9.85
N GLN A 201 27.48 -5.80 10.33
CA GLN A 201 28.27 -7.03 10.30
C GLN A 201 27.43 -8.17 9.73
N VAL A 202 28.08 -9.14 9.08
CA VAL A 202 27.46 -10.40 8.68
C VAL A 202 28.16 -11.59 9.32
N ASN A 203 27.44 -12.70 9.47
CA ASN A 203 27.95 -13.94 10.05
C ASN A 203 28.58 -14.92 9.03
N ALA A 204 28.92 -14.44 7.83
CA ALA A 204 29.64 -15.22 6.82
C ALA A 204 30.62 -14.32 6.05
N PRO A 205 31.77 -14.84 5.57
CA PRO A 205 32.73 -14.05 4.78
C PRO A 205 32.17 -13.64 3.42
N ASP A 206 31.16 -14.35 2.93
CA ASP A 206 30.39 -14.05 1.73
C ASP A 206 29.15 -13.24 2.12
N TYR A 207 29.13 -11.95 1.78
CA TYR A 207 28.02 -11.04 2.05
C TYR A 207 26.67 -11.60 1.57
N LEU A 208 26.63 -12.25 0.39
CA LEU A 208 25.38 -12.72 -0.22
C LEU A 208 24.79 -13.95 0.47
N ARG A 209 25.59 -14.66 1.27
CA ARG A 209 25.16 -15.80 2.09
C ARG A 209 25.08 -15.46 3.58
N GLY A 210 25.74 -14.37 3.98
CA GLY A 210 25.74 -13.88 5.34
C GLY A 210 24.40 -13.24 5.70
N LYS A 211 23.98 -13.46 6.94
CA LYS A 211 22.90 -12.70 7.55
C LYS A 211 23.51 -11.52 8.29
N LEU A 212 22.88 -10.35 8.20
CA LEU A 212 23.23 -9.22 9.06
C LEU A 212 23.05 -9.63 10.53
N VAL A 213 24.05 -9.32 11.35
CA VAL A 213 24.09 -9.62 12.78
C VAL A 213 24.63 -8.44 13.56
N GLY A 214 24.15 -8.28 14.79
CA GLY A 214 24.44 -7.12 15.61
C GLY A 214 23.90 -5.81 15.02
N ASN A 215 24.27 -4.70 15.66
CA ASN A 215 23.71 -3.40 15.30
C ASN A 215 24.16 -2.98 13.89
N TYR A 216 23.24 -2.38 13.14
CA TYR A 216 23.54 -1.81 11.84
C TYR A 216 22.87 -0.45 11.64
N SER A 217 23.42 0.29 10.68
CA SER A 217 22.98 1.62 10.32
C SER A 217 22.72 1.69 8.82
N MET A 218 21.64 2.37 8.43
CA MET A 218 21.35 2.72 7.05
C MET A 218 21.32 4.22 6.88
N PHE A 219 21.67 4.69 5.68
CA PHE A 219 21.97 6.10 5.43
C PHE A 219 21.35 6.58 4.12
N TYR A 220 20.84 7.81 4.12
CA TYR A 220 20.32 8.47 2.94
C TYR A 220 21.42 8.67 1.86
N PRO A 221 21.04 8.91 0.59
CA PRO A 221 21.99 9.18 -0.50
C PRO A 221 22.87 10.41 -0.31
N HIS A 222 22.59 11.28 0.67
CA HIS A 222 23.43 12.42 1.06
C HIS A 222 24.24 12.16 2.36
N GLY A 223 24.30 10.90 2.82
CA GLY A 223 25.17 10.44 3.90
C GLY A 223 24.65 10.58 5.33
N GLN A 224 23.49 11.22 5.56
CA GLN A 224 22.91 11.25 6.89
C GLN A 224 22.25 9.91 7.25
N VAL A 225 22.18 9.61 8.54
CA VAL A 225 21.55 8.39 9.05
C VAL A 225 20.06 8.40 8.71
N GLU A 226 19.58 7.35 8.05
CA GLU A 226 18.16 7.08 7.83
C GLU A 226 17.61 6.19 8.94
N MET A 227 18.39 5.20 9.37
CA MET A 227 17.93 4.18 10.30
C MET A 227 19.06 3.62 11.15
N LEU A 228 18.78 3.41 12.42
CA LEU A 228 19.59 2.62 13.35
C LEU A 228 18.76 1.43 13.80
N VAL A 229 19.37 0.24 13.81
CA VAL A 229 18.72 -0.99 14.25
C VAL A 229 19.63 -1.69 15.25
N GLU A 230 19.08 -1.93 16.43
CA GLU A 230 19.71 -2.75 17.47
C GLU A 230 19.30 -4.23 17.31
N GLN A 231 20.28 -5.12 17.39
CA GLN A 231 20.09 -6.56 17.29
C GLN A 231 21.00 -7.30 18.27
N ASP A 232 20.62 -8.52 18.64
CA ASP A 232 21.50 -9.45 19.30
C ASP A 232 22.60 -9.98 18.35
N GLY A 233 23.57 -10.72 18.90
CA GLY A 233 24.67 -11.30 18.12
C GLY A 233 24.25 -12.37 17.09
N ARG A 234 22.97 -12.76 17.06
CA ARG A 234 22.40 -13.72 16.10
C ARG A 234 21.60 -13.00 14.99
N GLY A 235 21.48 -11.67 15.06
CA GLY A 235 20.71 -10.86 14.10
C GLY A 235 19.20 -10.78 14.43
N VAL A 236 18.81 -11.14 15.65
CA VAL A 236 17.43 -10.97 16.14
C VAL A 236 17.29 -9.56 16.68
N GLN A 237 16.27 -8.79 16.27
CA GLN A 237 16.07 -7.44 16.78
C GLN A 237 15.86 -7.44 18.30
N GLU A 238 16.64 -6.64 19.00
CA GLU A 238 16.66 -6.51 20.46
C GLU A 238 17.02 -5.07 20.78
N GLY A 239 16.17 -4.37 21.54
CA GLY A 239 16.37 -2.95 21.86
C GLY A 239 15.64 -2.02 20.91
N MET A 240 16.26 -0.91 20.53
CA MET A 240 15.57 0.17 19.79
C MET A 240 15.88 0.17 18.30
N GLN A 241 14.84 0.35 17.48
CA GLN A 241 14.95 0.80 16.10
C GLN A 241 14.60 2.28 16.03
N THR A 242 15.49 3.09 15.45
CA THR A 242 15.27 4.51 15.25
C THR A 242 15.30 4.84 13.78
N ARG A 243 14.32 5.62 13.30
CA ARG A 243 14.32 6.21 11.96
C ARG A 243 14.43 7.72 12.07
N TYR A 244 15.04 8.30 11.07
CA TYR A 244 15.28 9.73 10.96
C TYR A 244 14.62 10.28 9.70
N TYR A 245 14.41 11.58 9.66
CA TYR A 245 14.12 12.34 8.45
C TYR A 245 15.42 12.64 7.70
N PRO A 246 15.36 13.00 6.40
CA PRO A 246 16.53 13.42 5.62
C PRO A 246 17.31 14.59 6.22
N GLU A 247 16.69 15.39 7.07
CA GLU A 247 17.31 16.53 7.76
C GLU A 247 17.97 16.14 9.11
N GLY A 248 17.80 14.88 9.55
CA GLY A 248 18.48 14.29 10.71
C GLY A 248 17.66 14.24 12.00
N GLN A 249 16.45 14.79 12.02
CA GLN A 249 15.53 14.68 13.16
C GLN A 249 14.93 13.28 13.23
N VAL A 250 14.63 12.80 14.45
CA VAL A 250 13.98 11.50 14.64
C VAL A 250 12.57 11.55 14.07
N SER A 251 12.23 10.61 13.19
CA SER A 251 10.88 10.43 12.66
C SER A 251 10.11 9.35 13.41
N MET A 252 10.80 8.32 13.90
CA MET A 252 10.18 7.19 14.58
C MET A 252 11.16 6.48 15.51
N ARG A 253 10.64 5.97 16.63
CA ARG A 253 11.31 5.00 17.52
C ARG A 253 10.40 3.82 17.79
N VAL A 254 10.95 2.61 17.69
CA VAL A 254 10.25 1.34 17.90
C VAL A 254 11.06 0.48 18.86
N SER A 255 10.40 -0.10 19.86
CA SER A 255 11.02 -1.00 20.83
C SER A 255 10.83 -2.46 20.42
N TRP A 256 11.88 -3.26 20.53
CA TRP A 256 11.94 -4.66 20.14
C TRP A 256 12.47 -5.53 21.27
N ARG A 257 11.91 -6.74 21.40
CA ARG A 257 12.37 -7.78 22.31
C ARG A 257 12.25 -9.14 21.61
N ASN A 258 13.34 -9.88 21.53
CA ASN A 258 13.39 -11.20 20.88
C ASN A 258 12.82 -11.22 19.45
N GLY A 259 13.05 -10.17 18.67
CA GLY A 259 12.59 -10.06 17.29
C GLY A 259 11.12 -9.66 17.13
N VAL A 260 10.44 -9.36 18.23
CA VAL A 260 9.03 -8.98 18.28
C VAL A 260 8.92 -7.56 18.83
N GLN A 261 8.02 -6.76 18.26
CA GLN A 261 7.77 -5.40 18.75
C GLN A 261 7.13 -5.46 20.15
N GLU A 262 7.77 -4.81 21.12
CA GLU A 262 7.40 -4.89 22.53
C GLU A 262 7.70 -3.57 23.22
N GLY A 263 6.69 -2.96 23.85
CA GLY A 263 6.80 -1.64 24.47
C GLY A 263 6.26 -0.51 23.59
N GLU A 264 6.91 0.64 23.58
CA GLU A 264 6.37 1.84 22.96
C GLU A 264 6.91 2.08 21.53
N GLU A 265 6.01 2.44 20.63
CA GLU A 265 6.27 3.04 19.32
C GLU A 265 5.90 4.51 19.38
N ARG A 266 6.84 5.39 19.01
CA ARG A 266 6.60 6.84 18.90
C ARG A 266 6.95 7.33 17.51
N SER A 267 6.08 8.15 16.93
CA SER A 267 6.35 8.90 15.71
C SER A 267 6.38 10.40 16.01
N TYR A 268 7.16 11.15 15.24
CA TYR A 268 7.41 12.57 15.47
C TYR A 268 7.32 13.35 14.16
N HIS A 269 6.89 14.60 14.24
CA HIS A 269 6.92 15.58 13.15
C HIS A 269 8.38 15.99 12.86
N GLN A 270 8.63 16.61 11.71
CA GLN A 270 9.98 17.09 11.35
C GLN A 270 10.55 18.09 12.36
N ASN A 271 9.70 18.82 13.08
CA ASN A 271 10.11 19.74 14.16
C ASN A 271 10.39 19.04 15.51
N GLY A 272 10.33 17.71 15.56
CA GLY A 272 10.62 16.88 16.74
C GLY A 272 9.45 16.71 17.71
N LYS A 273 8.29 17.33 17.48
CA LYS A 273 7.10 17.12 18.32
C LYS A 273 6.44 15.78 18.03
N LEU A 274 5.82 15.18 19.03
CA LEU A 274 5.17 13.87 18.93
C LEU A 274 3.99 13.93 17.93
N ILE A 275 3.91 12.97 17.01
CA ILE A 275 2.71 12.71 16.19
C ILE A 275 1.79 11.78 16.95
N ALA A 276 2.31 10.66 17.44
CA ALA A 276 1.55 9.64 18.16
C ALA A 276 2.48 8.77 19.02
N SER A 277 1.90 8.19 20.07
CA SER A 277 2.50 7.08 20.83
C SER A 277 1.55 5.89 20.83
N ARG A 278 2.10 4.69 20.69
CA ARG A 278 1.36 3.43 20.67
C ARG A 278 2.11 2.39 21.49
N ALA A 279 1.39 1.67 22.34
CA ALA A 279 1.94 0.53 23.05
C ALA A 279 1.77 -0.75 22.20
N TYR A 280 2.75 -1.63 22.27
CA TYR A 280 2.77 -2.96 21.66
C TYR A 280 3.09 -4.01 22.71
N ARG A 281 2.45 -5.17 22.57
CA ARG A 281 2.68 -6.36 23.38
C ARG A 281 2.58 -7.58 22.47
N ASP A 282 3.58 -8.46 22.55
CA ASP A 282 3.66 -9.68 21.74
C ASP A 282 3.51 -9.42 20.23
N GLY A 283 4.05 -8.28 19.77
CA GLY A 283 4.03 -7.89 18.35
C GLY A 283 2.71 -7.30 17.86
N ALA A 284 1.69 -7.27 18.72
CA ALA A 284 0.40 -6.65 18.42
C ALA A 284 0.28 -5.29 19.13
N ARG A 285 -0.50 -4.37 18.54
CA ARG A 285 -0.88 -3.13 19.24
C ARG A 285 -1.62 -3.50 20.52
N ALA A 286 -1.14 -2.99 21.64
CA ALA A 286 -1.80 -3.16 22.92
C ALA A 286 -3.11 -2.35 22.94
N ASP A 287 -4.10 -2.90 23.65
CA ASP A 287 -5.33 -2.17 23.96
C ASP A 287 -5.01 -0.94 24.79
N GLY A 288 -5.70 0.17 24.53
CA GLY A 288 -5.52 1.40 25.31
C GLY A 288 -5.86 2.68 24.57
N LEU A 289 -5.53 3.79 25.22
CA LEU A 289 -5.72 5.13 24.68
C LEU A 289 -4.72 5.39 23.54
N MET A 290 -5.24 5.86 22.41
CA MET A 290 -4.47 6.40 21.31
C MET A 290 -4.75 7.89 21.17
N GLU A 291 -3.67 8.67 21.13
CA GLU A 291 -3.72 10.10 20.87
C GLU A 291 -2.82 10.45 19.69
N THR A 292 -3.26 11.43 18.89
CA THR A 292 -2.43 12.04 17.85
C THR A 292 -2.37 13.55 18.02
N PHE A 293 -1.27 14.15 17.60
CA PHE A 293 -1.00 15.58 17.74
C PHE A 293 -0.56 16.21 16.42
N ASP A 294 -0.85 17.49 16.23
CA ASP A 294 -0.40 18.28 15.08
C ASP A 294 1.06 18.76 15.23
N GLU A 295 1.56 19.46 14.21
CA GLU A 295 2.91 20.04 14.20
C GLU A 295 3.13 21.08 15.31
N ASN A 296 2.08 21.61 15.92
CA ASN A 296 2.18 22.51 17.06
C ASN A 296 2.19 21.77 18.40
N GLY A 297 1.96 20.45 18.40
CA GLY A 297 1.84 19.61 19.59
C GLY A 297 0.43 19.64 20.20
N LYS A 298 -0.56 20.13 19.46
CA LYS A 298 -1.97 20.15 19.91
C LYS A 298 -2.65 18.84 19.55
N LEU A 299 -3.48 18.36 20.47
CA LEU A 299 -4.25 17.13 20.29
C LEU A 299 -5.17 17.26 19.06
N ARG A 300 -5.16 16.25 18.18
CA ARG A 300 -5.99 16.16 16.97
C ARG A 300 -6.98 15.02 17.03
N THR A 301 -6.59 13.90 17.65
CA THR A 301 -7.45 12.73 17.78
C THR A 301 -7.22 12.07 19.12
N ARG A 302 -8.32 11.63 19.75
CA ARG A 302 -8.30 10.77 20.92
C ARG A 302 -9.29 9.63 20.72
N MET A 303 -8.84 8.38 20.91
CA MET A 303 -9.70 7.19 20.85
C MET A 303 -9.17 6.09 21.74
N THR A 304 -10.02 5.15 22.15
CA THR A 304 -9.55 3.88 22.73
C THR A 304 -9.47 2.83 21.63
N GLN A 305 -8.44 1.98 21.66
CA GLN A 305 -8.32 0.80 20.82
C GLN A 305 -8.47 -0.47 21.64
N ARG A 306 -9.17 -1.45 21.06
CA ARG A 306 -9.28 -2.82 21.54
C ARG A 306 -9.02 -3.77 20.38
N LYS A 307 -8.08 -4.71 20.52
CA LYS A 307 -7.65 -5.67 19.48
C LYS A 307 -7.32 -4.98 18.14
N GLY A 308 -6.66 -3.83 18.22
CA GLY A 308 -6.27 -3.02 17.06
C GLY A 308 -7.42 -2.28 16.36
N GLN A 309 -8.63 -2.27 16.94
CA GLN A 309 -9.81 -1.60 16.40
C GLN A 309 -10.29 -0.47 17.33
N PRO A 310 -10.85 0.63 16.82
CA PRO A 310 -11.50 1.66 17.63
C PRO A 310 -12.62 1.09 18.51
N GLU A 311 -12.68 1.49 19.76
CA GLU A 311 -13.66 1.05 20.75
C GLU A 311 -14.11 2.25 21.60
N GLY A 312 -15.41 2.44 21.75
CA GLY A 312 -15.99 3.55 22.49
C GLY A 312 -15.91 4.88 21.73
N GLU A 313 -15.64 5.96 22.46
CA GLU A 313 -15.66 7.31 21.92
C GLU A 313 -14.40 7.63 21.11
N LEU A 314 -14.61 8.15 19.89
CA LEU A 314 -13.64 8.85 19.07
C LEU A 314 -13.90 10.35 19.17
N LEU A 315 -12.88 11.12 19.52
CA LEU A 315 -12.88 12.57 19.52
C LEU A 315 -11.91 13.10 18.48
N LEU A 316 -12.38 14.02 17.64
CA LEU A 316 -11.55 14.86 16.77
C LEU A 316 -11.54 16.29 17.32
N PHE A 317 -10.41 16.98 17.17
CA PHE A 317 -10.22 18.32 17.71
C PHE A 317 -9.77 19.31 16.64
N TYR A 318 -10.27 20.54 16.72
CA TYR A 318 -9.81 21.68 15.94
C TYR A 318 -8.42 22.16 16.38
N PRO A 319 -7.71 22.97 15.56
CA PRO A 319 -6.41 23.52 15.92
C PRO A 319 -6.41 24.43 17.16
N ASP A 320 -7.56 24.91 17.62
CA ASP A 320 -7.68 25.66 18.88
C ASP A 320 -7.87 24.77 20.12
N GLY A 321 -8.05 23.45 19.91
CA GLY A 321 -8.31 22.46 20.96
C GLY A 321 -9.78 22.22 21.26
N SER A 322 -10.71 22.91 20.59
CA SER A 322 -12.14 22.62 20.69
C SER A 322 -12.49 21.31 19.98
N VAL A 323 -13.59 20.67 20.39
CA VAL A 323 -14.02 19.38 19.80
C VAL A 323 -14.61 19.66 18.42
N GLU A 324 -14.02 19.04 17.39
CA GLU A 324 -14.50 19.07 16.00
C GLU A 324 -15.61 18.05 15.78
N SER A 325 -15.44 16.84 16.29
CA SER A 325 -16.47 15.82 16.24
C SER A 325 -16.31 14.78 17.34
N ARG A 326 -17.42 14.14 17.67
CA ARG A 326 -17.49 12.97 18.56
C ARG A 326 -18.29 11.87 17.90
N SER A 327 -17.83 10.63 18.01
CA SER A 327 -18.51 9.46 17.45
C SER A 327 -18.27 8.23 18.31
N GLN A 328 -19.21 7.28 18.28
CA GLN A 328 -19.11 6.03 19.02
C GLN A 328 -18.75 4.86 18.10
N TYR A 329 -17.93 3.94 18.60
CA TYR A 329 -17.44 2.76 17.90
C TYR A 329 -17.57 1.51 18.76
N VAL A 330 -17.90 0.39 18.12
CA VAL A 330 -17.89 -0.94 18.74
C VAL A 330 -17.20 -1.88 17.77
N ASN A 331 -16.11 -2.55 18.20
CA ASN A 331 -15.30 -3.42 17.34
C ASN A 331 -14.89 -2.76 16.01
N GLY A 332 -14.48 -1.49 16.08
CA GLY A 332 -14.06 -0.69 14.92
C GLY A 332 -15.18 -0.22 14.00
N ILE A 333 -16.44 -0.52 14.31
CA ILE A 333 -17.60 -0.13 13.50
C ILE A 333 -18.31 1.04 14.17
N ARG A 334 -18.47 2.16 13.44
CA ARG A 334 -19.17 3.35 13.93
C ARG A 334 -20.63 3.00 14.24
N THR A 335 -21.02 3.13 15.50
CA THR A 335 -22.32 2.68 16.01
C THR A 335 -22.76 3.60 17.14
N GLY A 336 -24.00 4.06 17.09
CA GLY A 336 -24.57 5.01 18.06
C GLY A 336 -24.49 6.46 17.57
N PRO A 337 -24.58 7.43 18.50
CA PRO A 337 -24.66 8.84 18.15
C PRO A 337 -23.33 9.39 17.61
N SER A 338 -23.44 10.35 16.71
CA SER A 338 -22.37 11.21 16.25
C SER A 338 -22.80 12.66 16.30
N THR A 339 -21.85 13.53 16.63
CA THR A 339 -22.05 14.97 16.56
C THR A 339 -20.81 15.65 16.02
N ASP A 340 -21.00 16.49 15.03
CA ASP A 340 -19.99 17.38 14.48
C ASP A 340 -20.28 18.82 14.95
N TYR A 341 -19.23 19.58 15.16
CA TYR A 341 -19.30 20.96 15.64
C TYR A 341 -18.75 21.93 14.60
N PHE A 342 -19.13 23.19 14.73
CA PHE A 342 -18.43 24.31 14.12
C PHE A 342 -17.24 24.74 14.99
N PRO A 343 -16.27 25.52 14.46
CA PRO A 343 -15.16 26.05 15.26
C PRO A 343 -15.59 26.91 16.46
N ASP A 344 -16.79 27.51 16.43
CA ASP A 344 -17.34 28.27 17.56
C ASP A 344 -18.01 27.39 18.64
N GLY A 345 -17.97 26.06 18.47
CA GLY A 345 -18.53 25.07 19.39
C GLY A 345 -20.02 24.79 19.20
N LYS A 346 -20.71 25.47 18.27
CA LYS A 346 -22.11 25.13 17.95
C LYS A 346 -22.20 23.80 17.22
N VAL A 347 -23.32 23.10 17.37
CA VAL A 347 -23.58 21.85 16.65
C VAL A 347 -23.70 22.15 15.15
N ARG A 348 -22.87 21.48 14.35
CA ARG A 348 -22.94 21.50 12.89
C ARG A 348 -23.86 20.40 12.38
N SER A 349 -23.73 19.19 12.92
CA SER A 349 -24.64 18.10 12.56
C SER A 349 -24.75 17.04 13.66
N THR A 350 -25.87 16.33 13.65
CA THR A 350 -26.16 15.18 14.50
C THR A 350 -26.66 14.04 13.63
N ALA A 351 -26.22 12.82 13.94
CA ALA A 351 -26.69 11.60 13.27
C ALA A 351 -26.53 10.40 14.21
N SER A 352 -27.24 9.31 13.91
CA SER A 352 -26.98 8.01 14.53
C SER A 352 -26.54 7.00 13.49
N TYR A 353 -25.75 6.03 13.91
CA TYR A 353 -25.19 4.98 13.06
C TYR A 353 -25.50 3.60 13.60
N VAL A 354 -25.78 2.66 12.71
CA VAL A 354 -25.84 1.21 12.99
C VAL A 354 -25.00 0.52 11.93
N ASP A 355 -24.09 -0.35 12.36
CA ASP A 355 -23.18 -1.08 11.48
C ASP A 355 -22.42 -0.19 10.47
N GLY A 356 -21.99 1.00 10.91
CA GLY A 356 -21.23 1.96 10.11
C GLY A 356 -22.07 2.79 9.14
N LYS A 357 -23.39 2.60 9.11
CA LYS A 357 -24.30 3.28 8.18
C LYS A 357 -25.30 4.19 8.91
N PRO A 358 -25.77 5.28 8.29
CA PRO A 358 -26.74 6.18 8.89
C PRO A 358 -28.04 5.45 9.27
N ALA A 359 -28.56 5.75 10.46
CA ALA A 359 -29.80 5.18 10.99
C ALA A 359 -30.56 6.24 11.78
N GLY A 360 -31.90 6.25 11.65
CA GLY A 360 -32.76 7.21 12.34
C GLY A 360 -32.60 8.63 11.82
N ASP A 361 -32.87 9.60 12.70
CA ASP A 361 -32.88 11.02 12.34
C ASP A 361 -31.47 11.62 12.36
N SER A 362 -31.20 12.48 11.38
CA SER A 362 -30.04 13.34 11.32
C SER A 362 -30.45 14.77 11.00
N VAL A 363 -29.76 15.72 11.63
CA VAL A 363 -30.00 17.15 11.45
C VAL A 363 -28.67 17.84 11.19
N GLU A 364 -28.65 18.71 10.20
CA GLU A 364 -27.54 19.61 9.88
C GLU A 364 -27.98 21.05 10.09
N TYR A 365 -27.07 21.88 10.56
CA TYR A 365 -27.31 23.28 10.92
C TYR A 365 -26.40 24.21 10.13
N TYR A 366 -26.89 25.41 9.88
CA TYR A 366 -26.07 26.54 9.45
C TYR A 366 -25.24 27.10 10.62
N PRO A 367 -24.17 27.88 10.36
CA PRO A 367 -23.35 28.51 11.41
C PRO A 367 -24.12 29.44 12.37
N ASP A 368 -25.27 29.97 11.94
CA ASP A 368 -26.17 30.79 12.77
C ASP A 368 -27.08 29.94 13.69
N GLY A 369 -27.00 28.61 13.59
CA GLY A 369 -27.78 27.66 14.38
C GLY A 369 -29.14 27.29 13.78
N LYS A 370 -29.53 27.86 12.63
CA LYS A 370 -30.76 27.43 11.94
C LYS A 370 -30.57 26.08 11.29
N VAL A 371 -31.64 25.31 11.20
CA VAL A 371 -31.63 24.01 10.52
C VAL A 371 -31.35 24.22 9.03
N ALA A 372 -30.37 23.50 8.49
CA ALA A 372 -30.06 23.44 7.07
C ALA A 372 -30.70 22.21 6.41
N SER A 373 -30.64 21.05 7.07
CA SER A 373 -31.29 19.83 6.59
C SER A 373 -31.77 18.92 7.71
N LYS A 374 -32.83 18.17 7.44
CA LYS A 374 -33.29 17.04 8.25
C LYS A 374 -33.44 15.82 7.35
N ARG A 375 -32.92 14.69 7.80
CA ARG A 375 -33.05 13.41 7.08
C ARG A 375 -33.41 12.31 8.07
N THR A 376 -34.19 11.34 7.60
CA THR A 376 -34.56 10.15 8.39
C THR A 376 -34.20 8.90 7.60
N HIS A 377 -33.44 7.99 8.21
CA HIS A 377 -33.09 6.70 7.63
C HIS A 377 -33.81 5.57 8.37
N SER A 378 -34.31 4.58 7.63
CA SER A 378 -34.83 3.35 8.22
C SER A 378 -33.70 2.43 8.71
N GLY A 379 -34.05 1.36 9.45
CA GLY A 379 -33.10 0.35 9.91
C GLY A 379 -32.36 -0.41 8.79
N HIS A 380 -32.80 -0.29 7.54
CA HIS A 380 -32.13 -0.83 6.36
C HIS A 380 -31.29 0.22 5.61
N TYR A 381 -30.97 1.35 6.25
CA TYR A 381 -30.14 2.43 5.70
C TYR A 381 -30.79 3.17 4.53
N VAL A 382 -32.09 2.98 4.33
CA VAL A 382 -32.87 3.62 3.28
C VAL A 382 -33.28 5.00 3.79
N LEU A 383 -32.92 6.05 3.06
CA LEU A 383 -33.44 7.40 3.31
C LEU A 383 -34.96 7.36 3.12
N ARG A 384 -35.73 7.80 4.11
CA ARG A 384 -37.20 7.82 4.11
C ARG A 384 -37.77 9.21 3.91
N SER A 385 -37.05 10.23 4.37
CA SER A 385 -37.43 11.62 4.17
C SER A 385 -36.23 12.53 4.19
N GLU A 386 -36.33 13.62 3.43
CA GLU A 386 -35.38 14.73 3.42
C GLU A 386 -36.16 16.04 3.43
N GLN A 387 -35.71 16.97 4.26
CA GLN A 387 -36.10 18.37 4.24
C GLN A 387 -34.84 19.23 4.17
N ARG A 388 -34.82 20.22 3.28
CA ARG A 388 -33.77 21.23 3.20
C ARG A 388 -34.38 22.61 3.39
N PHE A 389 -33.68 23.46 4.11
CA PHE A 389 -34.12 24.81 4.46
C PHE A 389 -33.08 25.81 3.96
N SER A 390 -33.50 27.03 3.64
CA SER A 390 -32.60 28.14 3.33
C SER A 390 -31.98 28.72 4.60
N ARG A 391 -30.97 29.60 4.46
CA ARG A 391 -30.42 30.40 5.58
C ARG A 391 -31.45 31.31 6.26
N ALA A 392 -32.55 31.63 5.58
CA ALA A 392 -33.66 32.36 6.19
C ALA A 392 -34.52 31.46 7.10
N GLY A 393 -34.40 30.13 6.98
CA GLY A 393 -35.23 29.14 7.67
C GLY A 393 -36.46 28.70 6.87
N VAL A 394 -36.54 29.07 5.59
CA VAL A 394 -37.65 28.70 4.69
C VAL A 394 -37.41 27.30 4.17
N LEU A 395 -38.41 26.41 4.22
CA LEU A 395 -38.33 25.07 3.62
C LEU A 395 -38.24 25.23 2.10
N ILE A 396 -37.18 24.70 1.48
CA ILE A 396 -36.93 24.82 0.04
C ILE A 396 -37.02 23.49 -0.70
N VAL A 397 -36.88 22.36 0.01
CA VAL A 397 -37.06 21.02 -0.55
C VAL A 397 -37.66 20.09 0.49
N GLN A 398 -38.61 19.27 0.07
CA GLN A 398 -39.14 18.13 0.81
C GLN A 398 -39.28 16.93 -0.13
N LYS A 399 -38.67 15.81 0.26
CA LYS A 399 -38.71 14.54 -0.48
C LYS A 399 -39.04 13.39 0.47
N GLN A 400 -39.68 12.36 -0.06
CA GLN A 400 -40.07 11.15 0.67
C GLN A 400 -39.79 9.91 -0.18
N TRP A 401 -39.42 8.83 0.49
CA TRP A 401 -39.14 7.55 -0.14
C TRP A 401 -39.82 6.42 0.62
N ASN A 402 -40.19 5.36 -0.10
CA ASN A 402 -40.72 4.13 0.46
C ASN A 402 -39.61 3.22 1.03
N GLU A 403 -39.99 2.02 1.49
CA GLU A 403 -39.05 1.02 2.02
C GLU A 403 -38.05 0.50 0.98
N GLY A 404 -38.43 0.51 -0.30
CA GLY A 404 -37.56 0.14 -1.42
C GLY A 404 -36.58 1.23 -1.84
N GLY A 405 -36.62 2.41 -1.20
CA GLY A 405 -35.77 3.55 -1.54
C GLY A 405 -36.18 4.26 -2.82
N ARG A 406 -37.43 4.08 -3.26
CA ARG A 406 -38.02 4.79 -4.40
C ARG A 406 -38.85 5.97 -3.90
N GLU A 407 -38.88 7.06 -4.66
CA GLU A 407 -39.67 8.26 -4.29
C GLU A 407 -41.14 7.87 -4.13
N ASP A 408 -41.74 8.27 -3.02
CA ASP A 408 -43.11 7.88 -2.68
C ASP A 408 -43.77 8.99 -1.88
N GLY A 409 -44.83 9.55 -2.44
CA GLY A 409 -45.46 10.79 -1.98
C GLY A 409 -45.04 12.02 -2.79
N ALA A 410 -45.37 13.19 -2.25
CA ALA A 410 -45.18 14.45 -2.96
C ALA A 410 -43.80 15.05 -2.69
N LEU A 411 -42.99 15.13 -3.74
CA LEU A 411 -41.83 16.02 -3.80
C LEU A 411 -42.34 17.46 -3.86
N ARG A 412 -41.82 18.32 -2.99
CA ARG A 412 -42.13 19.74 -2.99
C ARG A 412 -40.85 20.56 -2.95
N SER A 413 -40.82 21.63 -3.73
CA SER A 413 -39.79 22.66 -3.63
C SER A 413 -40.42 24.05 -3.62
N TRP A 414 -39.71 25.00 -3.02
CA TRP A 414 -40.14 26.38 -2.86
C TRP A 414 -39.03 27.33 -3.28
N TYR A 415 -39.42 28.53 -3.72
CA TYR A 415 -38.51 29.64 -3.91
C TYR A 415 -38.01 30.19 -2.57
N ALA A 416 -36.98 31.04 -2.62
CA ALA A 416 -36.37 31.63 -1.42
C ALA A 416 -37.37 32.48 -0.59
N ASP A 417 -38.40 33.03 -1.23
CA ASP A 417 -39.49 33.79 -0.60
C ASP A 417 -40.59 32.89 0.02
N GLY A 418 -40.49 31.57 -0.14
CA GLY A 418 -41.43 30.58 0.37
C GLY A 418 -42.62 30.27 -0.54
N LYS A 419 -42.71 30.87 -1.73
CA LYS A 419 -43.73 30.48 -2.72
C LYS A 419 -43.43 29.09 -3.29
N PRO A 420 -44.47 28.30 -3.64
CA PRO A 420 -44.26 27.00 -4.27
C PRO A 420 -43.51 27.16 -5.58
N ARG A 421 -42.62 26.21 -5.87
CA ARG A 421 -41.84 26.16 -7.11
C ARG A 421 -42.13 24.88 -7.89
N GLN A 422 -42.08 23.73 -7.23
CA GLN A 422 -42.40 22.44 -7.84
C GLN A 422 -43.22 21.57 -6.89
N LEU A 423 -44.15 20.83 -7.48
CA LEU A 423 -44.87 19.73 -6.86
C LEU A 423 -44.82 18.57 -7.85
N ILE A 424 -44.31 17.43 -7.43
CA ILE A 424 -44.35 16.20 -8.21
C ILE A 424 -44.81 15.08 -7.29
N GLU A 425 -45.93 14.46 -7.63
CA GLU A 425 -46.46 13.32 -6.88
C GLU A 425 -45.90 12.02 -7.44
N TYR A 426 -45.27 11.23 -6.57
CA TYR A 426 -44.70 9.92 -6.90
C TYR A 426 -45.45 8.80 -6.17
N ALA A 427 -45.53 7.64 -6.83
CA ALA A 427 -45.85 6.37 -6.20
C ALA A 427 -44.84 5.33 -6.70
N ASP A 428 -44.11 4.71 -5.78
CA ASP A 428 -43.06 3.73 -6.09
C ASP A 428 -42.04 4.18 -7.16
N GLY A 429 -41.65 5.46 -7.14
CA GLY A 429 -40.65 6.05 -8.02
C GLY A 429 -41.16 6.53 -9.38
N GLU A 430 -42.45 6.29 -9.69
CA GLU A 430 -43.09 6.76 -10.92
C GLU A 430 -43.99 7.96 -10.62
N ARG A 431 -44.08 8.94 -11.54
CA ARG A 431 -45.03 10.06 -11.35
C ARG A 431 -46.46 9.53 -11.37
N GLN A 432 -47.20 9.83 -10.31
CA GLN A 432 -48.56 9.38 -10.06
C GLN A 432 -49.34 10.52 -9.40
N GLY A 433 -50.16 11.22 -10.20
CA GLY A 433 -50.90 12.40 -9.73
C GLY A 433 -50.43 13.69 -10.40
N TRP A 434 -50.33 14.77 -9.65
CA TRP A 434 -50.01 16.09 -10.21
C TRP A 434 -48.52 16.37 -10.27
N THR A 435 -48.09 16.88 -11.43
CA THR A 435 -46.84 17.62 -11.62
C THR A 435 -47.19 19.07 -11.88
N ARG A 436 -46.67 20.00 -11.08
CA ARG A 436 -46.90 21.44 -11.22
C ARG A 436 -45.61 22.22 -11.03
N HIS A 437 -45.40 23.21 -11.89
CA HIS A 437 -44.34 24.20 -11.78
C HIS A 437 -44.97 25.58 -11.68
N TRP A 438 -44.44 26.40 -10.79
CA TRP A 438 -44.83 27.79 -10.62
C TRP A 438 -43.67 28.70 -10.95
N ARG A 439 -43.97 29.92 -11.41
CA ARG A 439 -43.00 31.01 -11.57
C ARG A 439 -42.76 31.71 -10.22
N GLU A 440 -41.71 32.52 -10.14
CA GLU A 440 -41.39 33.32 -8.94
C GLU A 440 -42.51 34.30 -8.54
N ASP A 441 -43.32 34.76 -9.49
CA ASP A 441 -44.48 35.62 -9.18
C ASP A 441 -45.61 34.84 -8.50
N GLY A 442 -45.60 33.50 -8.54
CA GLY A 442 -46.60 32.60 -7.98
C GLY A 442 -47.63 32.10 -8.99
N SER A 443 -47.55 32.53 -10.26
CA SER A 443 -48.39 32.01 -11.34
C SER A 443 -47.97 30.58 -11.74
N VAL A 444 -48.93 29.77 -12.17
CA VAL A 444 -48.64 28.42 -12.68
C VAL A 444 -47.91 28.56 -14.02
N GLU A 445 -46.68 28.05 -14.09
CA GLU A 445 -45.93 27.95 -15.33
C GLU A 445 -46.40 26.77 -16.15
N SER A 446 -46.54 25.62 -15.49
CA SER A 446 -46.95 24.38 -16.13
C SER A 446 -47.63 23.43 -15.16
N GLU A 447 -48.55 22.63 -15.69
CA GLU A 447 -49.14 21.53 -14.96
C GLU A 447 -49.52 20.37 -15.86
N CYS A 448 -49.36 19.16 -15.35
CA CYS A 448 -49.87 17.95 -15.98
C CYS A 448 -50.18 16.87 -14.95
N ARG A 449 -51.15 16.02 -15.26
CA ARG A 449 -51.47 14.86 -14.47
C ARG A 449 -50.75 13.64 -15.04
N TYR A 450 -50.26 12.76 -14.18
CA TYR A 450 -49.50 11.56 -14.54
C TYR A 450 -50.13 10.31 -13.95
N VAL A 451 -49.99 9.20 -14.67
CA VAL A 451 -50.24 7.84 -14.17
C VAL A 451 -49.10 6.98 -14.70
N ALA A 452 -48.30 6.37 -13.80
CA ALA A 452 -47.13 5.58 -14.16
C ALA A 452 -46.21 6.30 -15.17
N ASP A 453 -45.81 7.54 -14.86
CA ASP A 453 -44.98 8.43 -15.71
C ASP A 453 -45.55 8.85 -17.07
N GLU A 454 -46.74 8.36 -17.43
CA GLU A 454 -47.44 8.75 -18.64
C GLU A 454 -48.35 9.97 -18.38
N PRO A 455 -48.19 11.07 -19.15
CA PRO A 455 -49.03 12.25 -19.01
C PRO A 455 -50.48 11.95 -19.43
N GLN A 456 -51.44 12.46 -18.66
CA GLN A 456 -52.87 12.25 -18.81
C GLN A 456 -53.53 13.54 -19.27
N GLY A 457 -54.18 13.50 -20.44
CA GLY A 457 -54.86 14.65 -21.02
C GLY A 457 -53.91 15.71 -21.58
N GLU A 458 -54.40 16.93 -21.74
CA GLU A 458 -53.59 18.06 -22.22
C GLU A 458 -52.77 18.63 -21.05
N CYS A 459 -51.44 18.53 -21.16
CA CYS A 459 -50.53 19.23 -20.27
C CYS A 459 -50.44 20.72 -20.68
N ALA A 460 -50.45 21.63 -19.71
CA ALA A 460 -50.25 23.05 -19.96
C ALA A 460 -48.80 23.45 -19.66
N GLY A 461 -48.15 24.19 -20.58
CA GLY A 461 -46.79 24.73 -20.40
C GLY A 461 -45.65 23.78 -20.77
N GLU A 462 -44.51 24.33 -21.18
CA GLU A 462 -43.36 23.56 -21.72
C GLU A 462 -42.63 22.74 -20.64
N SER A 463 -42.61 23.21 -19.39
CA SER A 463 -41.96 22.51 -18.27
C SER A 463 -42.81 21.37 -17.67
N ALA A 464 -44.04 21.16 -18.15
CA ALA A 464 -44.97 20.18 -17.56
C ALA A 464 -44.44 18.74 -17.61
N ARG A 465 -43.57 18.46 -18.59
CA ARG A 465 -42.95 17.14 -18.81
C ARG A 465 -41.60 16.96 -18.15
N MET A 466 -41.03 18.05 -17.61
CA MET A 466 -39.72 18.00 -16.96
C MET A 466 -39.81 17.20 -15.65
N SER A 467 -38.76 16.43 -15.38
CA SER A 467 -38.51 15.84 -14.07
C SER A 467 -38.09 16.94 -13.08
N TYR A 468 -38.01 16.58 -11.80
CA TYR A 468 -37.41 17.44 -10.78
C TYR A 468 -36.04 18.01 -11.23
N THR A 469 -35.80 19.28 -10.93
CA THR A 469 -34.51 19.95 -11.13
C THR A 469 -34.11 20.74 -9.88
N GLU A 470 -32.82 20.77 -9.57
CA GLU A 470 -32.29 21.58 -8.45
C GLU A 470 -31.87 22.99 -8.88
N ASP A 471 -32.16 23.40 -10.12
CA ASP A 471 -31.70 24.67 -10.68
C ASP A 471 -32.19 25.86 -9.84
N GLY A 472 -31.27 26.68 -9.33
CA GLY A 472 -31.63 27.83 -8.48
C GLY A 472 -31.99 27.48 -7.03
N ILE A 473 -31.85 26.21 -6.61
CA ILE A 473 -31.78 25.84 -5.19
C ILE A 473 -30.31 25.99 -4.76
N GLU A 474 -30.03 26.86 -3.80
CA GLU A 474 -28.67 27.01 -3.27
C GLU A 474 -28.17 25.66 -2.70
N PRO A 475 -26.93 25.24 -3.03
CA PRO A 475 -26.31 24.09 -2.38
C PRO A 475 -26.24 24.32 -0.87
N LEU A 476 -26.35 23.23 -0.09
CA LEU A 476 -26.42 23.27 1.38
C LEU A 476 -25.27 24.09 2.00
N MET A 477 -24.10 24.07 1.37
CA MET A 477 -22.92 24.81 1.75
C MET A 477 -22.19 25.24 0.46
N PRO A 478 -21.63 26.46 0.36
CA PRO A 478 -20.53 26.67 -0.57
C PRO A 478 -19.40 25.71 -0.17
N GLU A 479 -18.75 25.06 -1.15
CA GLU A 479 -17.51 24.33 -0.85
C GLU A 479 -16.52 25.29 -0.17
N PRO A 480 -15.79 24.84 0.86
CA PRO A 480 -14.89 25.69 1.64
C PRO A 480 -13.80 26.36 0.80
#